data_AF-A0A356EHE3-F1
#
_entry.id   AF-A0A356EHE3-F1
#
_cell.length_a   1.000
_cell.length_b   1.000
_cell.length_c   1.000
_cell.angle_alpha   90.00
_cell.angle_beta   90.00
_cell.angle_gamma   90.00
#
_symmetry.space_group_name_H-M   'P 1'
#
loop_
_entity.id
_entity.type
_entity.pdbx_description
1 polymer ?
#
loop_
_entity_poly.entity_id
_entity_poly.type
_entity_poly.pdbx_seq_one_letter_code
_entity_poly.pdbx_strand_id
1 'polypeptide(L)'
;DAVKAGLPPLERAYKLQKAAAKAGFDWDSSDGPWDKMAEELAEARAACQALEQRQVSSASAEAADMSAPPADQPDAAATPEALHAQLEDEIGDLLFSLVNVARTHRVDPALALHRSMEKFSQRFRHVEKRMAESGQTMEPGKLALMDRFWDEAKTLAGC
;
A
#
# COMPACT_ATOMS: atom_id res chain seq x y z
N ASP A 1 15.00 6.15 -23.14
CA ASP A 1 14.28 5.17 -22.29
C ASP A 1 13.74 3.99 -23.06
N ALA A 2 13.90 2.79 -22.49
CA ALA A 2 13.42 1.54 -23.08
C ALA A 2 11.89 1.34 -22.98
N VAL A 3 11.17 2.23 -22.27
CA VAL A 3 9.73 2.12 -22.01
C VAL A 3 9.03 3.45 -22.32
N LYS A 4 7.83 3.39 -22.91
CA LYS A 4 7.03 4.58 -23.25
C LYS A 4 6.51 5.27 -21.98
N ALA A 5 6.60 6.60 -21.93
CA ALA A 5 6.18 7.40 -20.77
C ALA A 5 4.67 7.39 -20.50
N GLY A 6 3.82 7.21 -21.52
CA GLY A 6 2.35 7.26 -21.38
C GLY A 6 1.68 5.98 -20.88
N LEU A 7 2.43 5.02 -20.34
CA LEU A 7 1.84 3.78 -19.82
C LEU A 7 1.37 3.96 -18.36
N PRO A 8 0.28 3.26 -17.96
CA PRO A 8 -0.11 3.20 -16.56
C PRO A 8 1.05 2.73 -15.66
N PRO A 9 1.17 3.21 -14.40
CA PRO A 9 2.33 2.95 -13.55
C PRO A 9 2.71 1.47 -13.40
N LEU A 10 1.74 0.58 -13.13
CA LEU A 10 2.01 -0.87 -13.00
C LEU A 10 2.52 -1.50 -14.30
N GLU A 11 1.95 -1.12 -15.44
CA GLU A 11 2.38 -1.62 -16.74
C GLU A 11 3.78 -1.09 -17.10
N ARG A 12 4.06 0.18 -16.76
CA ARG A 12 5.36 0.81 -16.94
C ARG A 12 6.43 0.11 -16.10
N ALA A 13 6.17 -0.13 -14.81
CA ALA A 13 7.06 -0.85 -13.91
C ALA A 13 7.36 -2.27 -14.43
N TYR A 14 6.32 -3.02 -14.81
CA TYR A 14 6.45 -4.35 -15.36
C TYR A 14 7.32 -4.39 -16.63
N LYS A 15 7.11 -3.44 -17.55
CA LYS A 15 7.91 -3.33 -18.78
C LYS A 15 9.34 -2.89 -18.52
N LEU A 16 9.57 -2.01 -17.55
CA LEU A 16 10.90 -1.56 -17.17
C LEU A 16 11.75 -2.74 -16.68
N GLN A 17 11.20 -3.54 -15.77
CA GLN A 17 11.87 -4.72 -15.23
C GLN A 17 12.08 -5.80 -16.30
N LYS A 18 11.14 -6.00 -17.23
CA LYS A 18 11.36 -6.90 -18.39
C LYS A 18 12.48 -6.41 -19.31
N ALA A 19 12.61 -5.10 -19.50
CA ALA A 19 13.69 -4.53 -20.30
C ALA A 19 15.05 -4.70 -19.60
N ALA A 20 15.11 -4.46 -18.28
CA ALA A 20 16.30 -4.70 -17.47
C ALA A 20 16.74 -6.16 -17.52
N ALA A 21 15.79 -7.09 -17.32
CA ALA A 21 16.04 -8.53 -17.42
C ALA A 21 16.59 -8.95 -18.79
N LYS A 22 16.01 -8.41 -19.87
CA LYS A 22 16.50 -8.67 -21.24
C LYS A 22 17.93 -8.17 -21.47
N ALA A 23 18.36 -7.14 -20.75
CA ALA A 23 19.73 -6.63 -20.79
C ALA A 23 20.69 -7.43 -19.90
N GLY A 24 20.22 -8.47 -19.21
CA GLY A 24 21.01 -9.28 -18.28
C GLY A 24 21.05 -8.73 -16.85
N PHE A 25 20.26 -7.69 -16.54
CA PHE A 25 20.08 -7.18 -15.18
C PHE A 25 18.85 -7.84 -14.55
N ASP A 26 19.02 -9.09 -14.11
CA ASP A 26 17.99 -9.89 -13.43
C ASP A 26 18.64 -10.78 -12.36
N TRP A 27 17.80 -11.36 -11.50
CA TRP A 27 18.24 -12.34 -10.50
C TRP A 27 18.35 -13.74 -11.11
N ASP A 28 19.29 -14.54 -10.59
CA ASP A 28 19.49 -15.93 -11.02
C ASP A 28 18.39 -16.89 -10.52
N SER A 29 17.66 -16.50 -9.46
CA SER A 29 16.58 -17.28 -8.86
C SER A 29 15.34 -16.44 -8.59
N SER A 30 14.20 -17.12 -8.38
CA SER A 30 12.96 -16.46 -7.97
C SER A 30 13.01 -15.88 -6.56
N ASP A 31 13.98 -16.29 -5.73
CA ASP A 31 14.06 -15.89 -4.32
C ASP A 31 14.52 -14.45 -4.17
N GLY A 32 15.43 -13.98 -5.03
CA GLY A 32 15.95 -12.61 -4.99
C GLY A 32 14.86 -11.51 -5.01
N PRO A 33 13.88 -11.56 -5.92
CA PRO A 33 12.72 -10.67 -5.88
C PRO A 33 11.92 -10.70 -4.57
N TRP A 34 11.77 -11.88 -3.94
CA TRP A 34 11.08 -12.01 -2.66
C TRP A 34 11.90 -11.41 -1.51
N ASP A 35 13.21 -11.64 -1.50
CA ASP A 35 14.13 -11.05 -0.52
C ASP A 35 14.11 -9.53 -0.60
N LYS A 36 14.17 -8.97 -1.82
CA LYS A 36 14.06 -7.52 -2.02
C LYS A 36 12.70 -6.99 -1.58
N MET A 37 11.60 -7.69 -1.88
CA MET A 37 10.28 -7.29 -1.39
C MET A 37 10.19 -7.29 0.16
N ALA A 38 10.88 -8.21 0.83
CA ALA A 38 10.95 -8.24 2.29
C ALA A 38 11.76 -7.07 2.87
N GLU A 39 12.84 -6.66 2.20
CA GLU A 39 13.63 -5.46 2.51
C GLU A 39 12.75 -4.20 2.42
N GLU A 40 12.09 -3.97 1.27
CA GLU A 40 11.22 -2.81 1.06
C GLU A 40 10.05 -2.75 2.04
N LEU A 41 9.51 -3.93 2.41
CA LEU A 41 8.44 -4.00 3.42
C LEU A 41 8.94 -3.55 4.79
N ALA A 42 10.19 -3.88 5.15
CA ALA A 42 10.79 -3.46 6.41
C ALA A 42 11.04 -1.94 6.41
N GLU A 43 11.53 -1.38 5.29
CA GLU A 43 11.79 0.05 5.13
C GLU A 43 10.50 0.86 5.16
N ALA A 44 9.46 0.46 4.41
CA ALA A 44 8.15 1.09 4.44
C ALA A 44 7.52 1.06 5.85
N ARG A 45 7.70 -0.05 6.58
CA ARG A 45 7.23 -0.15 7.98
C ARG A 45 7.99 0.81 8.90
N ALA A 46 9.29 0.95 8.73
CA ALA A 46 10.10 1.89 9.51
C ALA A 46 9.69 3.35 9.24
N ALA A 47 9.43 3.70 7.97
CA ALA A 47 8.94 5.03 7.59
C ALA A 47 7.56 5.35 8.22
N CYS A 48 6.62 4.41 8.21
CA CYS A 48 5.34 4.55 8.92
C CYS A 48 5.54 4.81 10.42
N GLN A 49 6.42 4.05 11.07
CA GLN A 49 6.69 4.20 12.50
C GLN A 49 7.30 5.57 12.84
N ALA A 50 8.19 6.09 11.99
CA ALA A 50 8.77 7.42 12.18
C ALA A 50 7.70 8.51 12.13
N LEU A 51 6.75 8.42 11.20
CA LEU A 51 5.61 9.36 11.10
C LEU A 51 4.68 9.27 12.31
N GLU A 52 4.32 8.06 12.75
CA GLU A 52 3.47 7.86 13.93
C GLU A 52 4.12 8.40 15.22
N GLN A 53 5.41 8.10 15.43
CA GLN A 53 6.15 8.59 16.59
C GLN A 53 6.18 10.11 16.65
N ARG A 54 6.36 10.77 15.48
CA ARG A 54 6.35 12.23 15.41
C ARG A 54 4.99 12.82 15.81
N GLN A 55 3.89 12.21 15.35
CA GLN A 55 2.52 12.64 15.70
C GLN A 55 2.23 12.51 17.20
N VAL A 56 2.70 11.43 17.83
CA VAL A 56 2.58 11.23 19.27
C VAL A 56 3.39 12.27 20.03
N SER A 57 4.62 12.57 19.59
CA SER A 57 5.46 13.61 20.18
C SER A 57 4.88 15.01 20.04
N SER A 58 4.27 15.36 18.89
CA SER A 58 3.60 16.66 18.71
C SER A 58 2.36 16.79 19.59
N ALA A 59 1.49 15.78 19.63
CA ALA A 59 0.29 15.79 20.47
C ALA A 59 0.61 15.87 21.98
N SER A 60 1.70 15.21 22.40
CA SER A 60 2.15 15.25 23.80
C SER A 60 2.79 16.59 24.18
N ALA A 61 3.49 17.24 23.25
CA ALA A 61 4.08 18.57 23.45
C ALA A 61 3.00 19.67 23.52
N GLU A 62 1.98 19.61 22.66
CA GLU A 62 0.82 20.52 22.70
C GLU A 62 0.02 20.38 24.01
N ALA A 63 -0.01 19.19 24.60
CA ALA A 63 -0.64 18.97 25.90
C ALA A 63 0.21 19.48 27.10
N ALA A 64 1.51 19.70 26.91
CA ALA A 64 2.45 19.94 28.00
C ALA A 64 2.87 21.41 28.21
N ASP A 65 2.59 22.33 27.27
CA ASP A 65 3.15 23.70 27.38
C ASP A 65 2.34 24.81 26.68
N MET A 66 1.81 25.75 27.47
CA MET A 66 1.28 27.05 27.03
C MET A 66 2.16 28.24 27.47
N SER A 67 3.44 28.01 27.81
CA SER A 67 4.33 29.02 28.38
C SER A 67 5.82 28.78 28.08
N ALA A 68 6.20 28.41 26.85
CA ALA A 68 7.60 28.50 26.42
C ALA A 68 7.79 29.43 25.22
N PRO A 69 8.83 30.30 25.23
CA PRO A 69 9.23 31.06 24.07
C PRO A 69 9.82 30.14 23.00
N PRO A 70 9.77 30.50 21.71
CA PRO A 70 10.32 29.66 20.64
C PRO A 70 11.85 29.64 20.79
N ALA A 71 12.39 28.47 21.14
CA ALA A 71 13.82 28.23 21.14
C ALA A 71 14.30 28.16 19.68
N ASP A 72 15.21 29.07 19.35
CA ASP A 72 16.00 29.06 18.13
C ASP A 72 16.95 27.84 18.18
N GLN A 73 16.54 26.72 17.57
CA GLN A 73 17.36 25.52 17.43
C GLN A 73 17.27 25.01 15.98
N PRO A 74 18.40 24.79 15.28
CA PRO A 74 18.41 24.09 14.01
C PRO A 74 18.32 22.60 14.33
N ASP A 75 17.11 22.13 14.62
CA ASP A 75 16.91 20.78 15.15
C ASP A 75 17.03 19.74 14.02
N ALA A 76 17.92 18.78 14.20
CA ALA A 76 18.31 17.74 13.24
C ALA A 76 17.23 16.65 13.02
N ALA A 77 15.99 16.93 13.39
CA ALA A 77 14.85 16.05 13.20
C ALA A 77 14.23 16.30 11.81
N ALA A 78 13.99 15.23 11.06
CA ALA A 78 13.34 15.31 9.76
C ALA A 78 11.98 16.03 9.85
N THR A 79 11.70 16.91 8.89
CA THR A 79 10.44 17.64 8.86
C THR A 79 9.28 16.70 8.52
N PRO A 80 8.01 17.04 8.84
CA PRO A 80 6.86 16.23 8.45
C PRO A 80 6.79 15.95 6.95
N GLU A 81 7.16 16.94 6.13
CA GLU A 81 7.20 16.82 4.68
C GLU A 81 8.29 15.83 4.23
N ALA A 82 9.47 15.87 4.87
CA ALA A 82 10.56 14.95 4.58
C ALA A 82 10.21 13.51 4.97
N LEU A 83 9.56 13.32 6.13
CA LEU A 83 9.09 12.01 6.57
C LEU A 83 7.99 11.45 5.65
N HIS A 84 7.08 12.30 5.18
CA HIS A 84 6.05 11.89 4.22
C HIS A 84 6.65 11.52 2.87
N ALA A 85 7.60 12.32 2.36
CA ALA A 85 8.32 12.01 1.13
C ALA A 85 9.08 10.68 1.23
N GLN A 86 9.75 10.44 2.36
CA GLN A 86 10.38 9.15 2.62
C GLN A 86 9.37 8.01 2.58
N LEU A 87 8.22 8.15 3.25
CA LEU A 87 7.16 7.12 3.18
C LEU A 87 6.67 6.89 1.75
N GLU A 88 6.50 7.95 0.95
CA GLU A 88 6.12 7.83 -0.46
C GLU A 88 7.16 7.03 -1.26
N ASP A 89 8.45 7.29 -1.04
CA ASP A 89 9.55 6.55 -1.67
C ASP A 89 9.51 5.06 -1.28
N GLU A 90 9.45 4.74 0.00
CA GLU A 90 9.45 3.34 0.46
C GLU A 90 8.20 2.56 -0.01
N ILE A 91 7.03 3.20 -0.02
CA ILE A 91 5.81 2.59 -0.56
C ILE A 91 5.94 2.38 -2.07
N GLY A 92 6.59 3.31 -2.78
CA GLY A 92 6.91 3.19 -4.20
C GLY A 92 7.79 1.97 -4.48
N ASP A 93 8.87 1.80 -3.72
CA ASP A 93 9.81 0.69 -3.89
C ASP A 93 9.19 -0.66 -3.49
N LEU A 94 8.35 -0.69 -2.46
CA LEU A 94 7.56 -1.88 -2.12
C LEU A 94 6.61 -2.30 -3.26
N LEU A 95 5.89 -1.33 -3.86
CA LEU A 95 5.03 -1.60 -5.01
C LEU A 95 5.84 -2.07 -6.22
N PHE A 96 7.00 -1.47 -6.47
CA PHE A 96 7.90 -1.85 -7.56
C PHE A 96 8.45 -3.27 -7.37
N SER A 97 8.85 -3.62 -6.16
CA SER A 97 9.33 -4.94 -5.77
C SER A 97 8.23 -6.01 -5.90
N LEU A 98 6.99 -5.70 -5.51
CA LEU A 98 5.85 -6.60 -5.73
C LEU A 98 5.58 -6.85 -7.22
N VAL A 99 5.69 -5.81 -8.07
CA VAL A 99 5.58 -5.97 -9.52
C VAL A 99 6.69 -6.89 -10.06
N ASN A 100 7.88 -6.84 -9.46
CA ASN A 100 8.99 -7.70 -9.84
C ASN A 100 8.74 -9.18 -9.49
N VAL A 101 8.18 -9.43 -8.31
CA VAL A 101 7.70 -10.77 -7.93
C VAL A 101 6.64 -11.27 -8.91
N ALA A 102 5.65 -10.44 -9.27
CA ALA A 102 4.65 -10.83 -10.27
C ALA A 102 5.30 -11.19 -11.62
N ARG A 103 6.32 -10.42 -12.04
CA ARG A 103 7.07 -10.65 -13.28
C ARG A 103 7.81 -11.96 -13.32
N THR A 104 8.53 -12.35 -12.27
CA THR A 104 9.26 -13.63 -12.27
C THR A 104 8.33 -14.83 -12.35
N HIS A 105 7.09 -14.69 -11.88
CA HIS A 105 6.02 -15.69 -12.02
C HIS A 105 5.13 -15.51 -13.26
N ARG A 106 5.50 -14.61 -14.19
CA ARG A 106 4.75 -14.32 -15.44
C ARG A 106 3.30 -13.89 -15.20
N VAL A 107 3.03 -13.29 -14.06
CA VAL A 107 1.74 -12.67 -13.72
C VAL A 107 1.77 -11.23 -14.19
N ASP A 108 0.75 -10.82 -14.96
CA ASP A 108 0.54 -9.41 -15.28
C ASP A 108 -0.03 -8.70 -14.04
N PRO A 109 0.71 -7.76 -13.43
CA PRO A 109 0.30 -7.14 -12.16
C PRO A 109 -0.97 -6.29 -12.32
N ALA A 110 -1.16 -5.63 -13.46
CA ALA A 110 -2.32 -4.78 -13.71
C ALA A 110 -3.59 -5.64 -13.82
N LEU A 111 -3.52 -6.76 -14.55
CA LEU A 111 -4.63 -7.70 -14.67
C LEU A 111 -4.93 -8.41 -13.34
N ALA A 112 -3.89 -8.81 -12.60
CA ALA A 112 -4.05 -9.45 -11.28
C ALA A 112 -4.75 -8.51 -10.27
N LEU A 113 -4.35 -7.24 -10.26
CA LEU A 113 -4.98 -6.22 -9.42
C LEU A 113 -6.43 -5.98 -9.86
N HIS A 114 -6.69 -5.82 -11.16
CA HIS A 114 -8.03 -5.61 -11.70
C HIS A 114 -8.99 -6.75 -11.31
N ARG A 115 -8.57 -8.02 -11.44
CA ARG A 115 -9.37 -9.19 -11.00
C ARG A 115 -9.66 -9.16 -9.49
N SER A 116 -8.71 -8.69 -8.70
CA SER A 116 -8.88 -8.59 -7.24
C SER A 116 -9.85 -7.47 -6.87
N MET A 117 -9.78 -6.34 -7.56
CA MET A 117 -10.73 -5.22 -7.44
C MET A 117 -12.15 -5.63 -7.83
N GLU A 118 -12.33 -6.41 -8.91
CA GLU A 118 -13.65 -6.92 -9.30
C GLU A 118 -14.25 -7.83 -8.23
N LYS A 119 -13.47 -8.75 -7.65
CA LYS A 119 -13.92 -9.59 -6.52
C LYS A 119 -14.33 -8.74 -5.32
N PHE A 120 -13.54 -7.72 -4.98
CA PHE A 120 -13.88 -6.80 -3.89
C PHE A 120 -15.18 -6.05 -4.21
N SER A 121 -15.30 -5.48 -5.40
CA SER A 121 -16.47 -4.70 -5.82
C SER A 121 -17.75 -5.54 -5.80
N GLN A 122 -17.70 -6.77 -6.29
CA GLN A 122 -18.84 -7.69 -6.26
C GLN A 122 -19.25 -8.02 -4.83
N ARG A 123 -18.29 -8.31 -3.94
CA ARG A 123 -18.56 -8.59 -2.52
C ARG A 123 -19.12 -7.37 -1.80
N PHE A 124 -18.55 -6.20 -2.04
CA PHE A 124 -18.99 -4.96 -1.43
C PHE A 124 -20.43 -4.60 -1.84
N ARG A 125 -20.77 -4.71 -3.13
CA ARG A 125 -22.15 -4.53 -3.62
C ARG A 125 -23.14 -5.51 -2.97
N HIS A 126 -22.71 -6.74 -2.71
CA HIS A 126 -23.53 -7.70 -1.97
C HIS A 126 -23.77 -7.24 -0.53
N VAL A 127 -22.73 -6.78 0.18
CA VAL A 127 -22.88 -6.20 1.52
C VAL A 127 -23.84 -5.02 1.52
N GLU A 128 -23.68 -4.07 0.60
CA GLU A 128 -24.57 -2.91 0.45
C GLU A 128 -26.03 -3.33 0.26
N LYS A 129 -26.27 -4.28 -0.65
CA LYS A 129 -27.61 -4.81 -0.92
C LYS A 129 -28.22 -5.44 0.34
N ARG A 130 -27.46 -6.28 1.05
CA ARG A 130 -27.93 -6.98 2.25
C ARG A 130 -28.18 -6.05 3.44
N MET A 131 -27.36 -5.01 3.57
CA MET A 131 -27.59 -3.94 4.56
C MET A 131 -28.91 -3.22 4.27
N ALA A 132 -29.16 -2.84 3.02
CA ALA A 132 -30.40 -2.20 2.59
C ALA A 132 -31.64 -3.10 2.80
N GLU A 133 -31.58 -4.37 2.40
CA GLU A 133 -32.65 -5.36 2.62
C GLU A 133 -32.96 -5.60 4.10
N SER A 134 -31.96 -5.42 4.97
CA SER A 134 -32.10 -5.55 6.43
C SER A 134 -32.56 -4.26 7.11
N GLY A 135 -32.81 -3.18 6.35
CA GLY A 135 -33.15 -1.86 6.89
C GLY A 135 -32.00 -1.21 7.69
N GLN A 136 -30.75 -1.59 7.42
CA GLN A 136 -29.57 -1.12 8.13
C GLN A 136 -28.70 -0.21 7.26
N THR A 137 -28.12 0.83 7.86
CA THR A 137 -27.08 1.70 7.27
C THR A 137 -25.67 1.18 7.54
N MET A 138 -24.70 1.46 6.66
CA MET A 138 -23.29 1.11 6.88
C MET A 138 -22.64 2.11 7.83
N GLU A 139 -22.40 1.69 9.07
CA GLU A 139 -21.81 2.51 10.12
C GLU A 139 -20.80 1.67 10.93
N PRO A 140 -19.77 2.29 11.56
CA PRO A 140 -18.75 1.57 12.32
C PRO A 140 -19.31 0.60 13.38
N GLY A 141 -20.45 0.92 14.00
CA GLY A 141 -21.12 0.07 14.99
C GLY A 141 -21.71 -1.23 14.43
N LYS A 142 -21.69 -1.44 13.11
CA LYS A 142 -22.32 -2.59 12.43
C LYS A 142 -21.32 -3.46 11.68
N LEU A 143 -20.02 -3.32 11.95
CA LEU A 143 -18.95 -4.12 11.32
C LEU A 143 -19.23 -5.62 11.37
N ALA A 144 -19.62 -6.16 12.52
CA ALA A 144 -19.95 -7.58 12.65
C ALA A 144 -21.12 -8.05 11.76
N LEU A 145 -22.05 -7.15 11.40
CA LEU A 145 -23.12 -7.48 10.45
C LEU A 145 -22.61 -7.42 9.01
N MET A 146 -21.80 -6.41 8.67
CA MET A 146 -21.18 -6.27 7.35
C MET A 146 -20.24 -7.42 7.05
N ASP A 147 -19.46 -7.87 8.03
CA ASP A 147 -18.57 -9.04 7.92
C ASP A 147 -19.34 -10.33 7.64
N ARG A 148 -20.52 -10.51 8.26
CA ARG A 148 -21.39 -11.66 7.96
C ARG A 148 -21.88 -11.65 6.51
N PHE A 149 -22.31 -10.50 6.00
CA PHE A 149 -22.71 -10.37 4.59
C PHE A 149 -21.52 -10.49 3.64
N TRP A 150 -20.33 -10.09 4.08
CA TRP A 150 -19.10 -10.25 3.31
C TRP A 150 -18.72 -11.73 3.16
N ASP A 151 -18.80 -12.50 4.24
CA ASP A 151 -18.55 -13.95 4.20
C ASP A 151 -19.62 -14.68 3.39
N GLU A 152 -20.88 -14.24 3.46
CA GLU A 152 -21.92 -14.72 2.55
C GLU A 152 -21.53 -14.52 1.07
N ALA A 153 -21.09 -13.31 0.71
CA ALA A 153 -20.65 -13.00 -0.64
C ALA A 153 -19.48 -13.86 -1.13
N LYS A 154 -18.57 -14.27 -0.23
CA LYS A 154 -17.46 -15.19 -0.58
C LYS A 154 -17.97 -16.56 -1.03
N THR A 155 -19.03 -17.06 -0.40
CA THR A 155 -19.59 -18.39 -0.72
C THR A 155 -20.35 -18.40 -2.05
N LEU A 156 -21.03 -17.31 -2.38
CA LEU A 156 -21.77 -17.16 -3.65
C LEU A 156 -20.85 -17.06 -4.87
N ALA A 157 -19.67 -16.47 -4.71
CA ALA A 157 -18.72 -16.24 -5.80
C ALA A 157 -17.95 -17.51 -6.23
N GLY A 158 -18.20 -18.67 -5.61
CA GLY A 158 -17.56 -19.94 -5.98
C GLY A 158 -16.02 -19.89 -5.89
N CYS A 159 -15.50 -19.31 -4.80
CA CYS A 159 -14.08 -19.44 -4.45
C CYS A 159 -13.81 -20.81 -3.82
#